data_AF-A0A0Q4ZKF7-F1
#
_entry.id   AF-A0A0Q4ZKF7-F1
#
_cell.length_a   1.000
_cell.length_b   1.000
_cell.length_c   1.000
_cell.angle_alpha   90.00
_cell.angle_beta   90.00
_cell.angle_gamma   90.00
#
_symmetry.space_group_name_H-M   'P 1'
#
loop_
_entity.id
_entity.type
_entity.pdbx_description
1 polymer ?
#
loop_
_entity_poly.entity_id
_entity_poly.type
_entity_poly.pdbx_seq_one_letter_code
_entity_poly.pdbx_strand_id
1 'polypeptide(L)'
;MALAKQARTVRPAPDKPSLIRELVEIADYIAHLRNEIAALRANELTRDRLPMAHEELGSVVAATAGATNAIMNTAEEILGLPDDRNYRATVEARMNDIFEACTFQDITGQRIAKVVEALRHLESRLSRFASAVKAKDEGGIDPEEVERRVRNELLILNGPQLHGPAVAQDEIDALFA
;
A
#
# COMPACT_ATOMS: atom_id res chain seq x y z
N MET A 1 19.30 -78.76 15.53
CA MET A 1 19.84 -77.71 14.63
C MET A 1 18.65 -76.91 14.12
N ALA A 2 18.51 -75.60 14.25
CA ALA A 2 19.40 -74.54 14.70
C ALA A 2 18.55 -73.36 15.24
N LEU A 3 19.01 -72.69 16.31
CA LEU A 3 18.40 -71.46 16.82
C LEU A 3 18.66 -70.31 15.84
N ALA A 4 17.59 -69.63 15.41
CA ALA A 4 17.69 -68.36 14.69
C ALA A 4 18.04 -67.24 15.68
N LYS A 5 19.29 -66.78 15.60
CA LYS A 5 19.86 -65.73 16.43
C LYS A 5 19.38 -64.37 15.88
N GLN A 6 18.40 -63.75 16.53
CA GLN A 6 18.01 -62.36 16.24
C GLN A 6 19.19 -61.43 16.57
N ALA A 7 19.83 -60.89 15.53
CA ALA A 7 20.83 -59.85 15.66
C ALA A 7 20.11 -58.53 15.99
N ARG A 8 20.22 -58.10 17.25
CA ARG A 8 19.80 -56.79 17.73
C ARG A 8 20.74 -55.75 17.10
N THR A 9 20.28 -55.04 16.07
CA THR A 9 21.03 -53.92 15.48
C THR A 9 21.05 -52.76 16.46
N VAL A 10 22.15 -52.64 17.21
CA VAL A 10 22.43 -51.46 18.03
C VAL A 10 22.69 -50.31 17.06
N ARG A 11 21.81 -49.30 17.06
CA ARG A 11 22.05 -48.02 16.39
C ARG A 11 23.32 -47.42 17.01
N PRO A 12 24.39 -47.12 16.24
CA PRO A 12 25.56 -46.46 16.82
C PRO A 12 25.13 -45.10 17.38
N ALA A 13 25.62 -44.77 18.58
CA ALA A 13 25.42 -43.45 19.17
C ALA A 13 25.99 -42.38 18.22
N PRO A 14 25.33 -41.22 18.06
CA PRO A 14 25.83 -40.17 17.18
C PRO A 14 27.25 -39.78 17.60
N ASP A 15 28.17 -39.78 16.64
CA ASP A 15 29.56 -39.38 16.86
C ASP A 15 29.57 -37.93 17.37
N LYS A 16 30.14 -37.69 18.56
CA LYS A 16 30.28 -36.35 19.18
C LYS A 16 30.78 -35.24 18.22
N PRO A 17 31.72 -35.47 17.27
CA PRO A 17 32.09 -34.45 16.29
C PRO A 17 30.96 -34.03 15.34
N SER A 18 29.94 -34.87 15.11
CA SER A 18 28.74 -34.53 14.32
C SER A 18 27.90 -33.47 15.02
N LEU A 19 27.64 -33.67 16.32
CA LEU A 19 26.83 -32.74 17.12
C LEU A 19 27.48 -31.37 17.26
N ILE A 20 28.81 -31.32 17.41
CA ILE A 20 29.56 -30.06 17.47
C ILE A 20 29.44 -29.32 16.14
N ARG A 21 29.56 -30.04 15.01
CA ARG A 21 29.40 -29.46 13.67
C ARG A 21 27.99 -28.90 13.44
N GLU A 22 26.96 -29.68 13.79
CA GLU A 22 25.56 -29.23 13.69
C GLU A 22 25.29 -27.98 14.53
N LEU A 23 25.85 -27.91 15.75
CA LEU A 23 25.70 -26.74 16.61
C LEU A 23 26.42 -25.50 16.05
N VAL A 24 27.57 -25.68 15.41
CA VAL A 24 28.30 -24.61 14.70
C VAL A 24 27.49 -24.12 13.51
N GLU A 25 26.94 -25.02 12.70
CA GLU A 25 26.09 -24.68 11.54
C GLU A 25 24.82 -23.90 11.98
N ILE A 26 24.21 -24.26 13.11
CA ILE A 26 23.10 -23.52 13.71
C ILE A 26 23.56 -22.13 14.19
N ALA A 27 24.69 -22.04 14.88
CA ALA A 27 25.22 -20.77 15.37
C ALA A 27 25.53 -19.80 14.22
N ASP A 28 26.13 -20.30 13.14
CA ASP A 28 26.41 -19.53 11.93
C ASP A 28 25.12 -19.06 11.25
N TYR A 29 24.11 -19.91 11.18
CA TYR A 29 22.80 -19.53 10.64
C TYR A 29 22.10 -18.46 11.51
N ILE A 30 22.13 -18.57 12.84
CA ILE A 30 21.60 -17.54 13.75
C ILE A 30 22.35 -16.22 13.57
N ALA A 31 23.67 -16.25 13.46
CA ALA A 31 24.48 -15.06 13.22
C ALA A 31 24.13 -14.40 11.88
N HIS A 32 23.93 -15.20 10.82
CA HIS A 32 23.46 -14.72 9.53
C HIS A 32 22.08 -14.05 9.62
N LEU A 33 21.10 -14.72 10.25
CA LEU A 33 19.76 -14.17 10.46
C LEU A 33 19.79 -12.84 11.22
N ARG A 34 20.60 -12.74 12.29
CA ARG A 34 20.76 -11.50 13.05
C ARG A 34 21.25 -10.36 12.16
N ASN A 35 22.18 -10.63 11.26
CA ASN A 35 22.70 -9.64 10.33
C ASN A 35 21.64 -9.20 9.32
N GLU A 36 20.85 -10.13 8.78
CA GLU A 36 19.75 -9.81 7.85
C GLU A 36 18.63 -9.01 8.52
N ILE A 37 18.27 -9.34 9.77
CA ILE A 37 17.32 -8.56 10.59
C ILE A 37 17.83 -7.14 10.80
N ALA A 38 19.11 -6.97 11.14
CA ALA A 38 19.71 -5.64 11.28
C ALA A 38 19.69 -4.87 9.94
N ALA A 39 19.89 -5.56 8.83
CA ALA A 39 19.94 -4.98 7.49
C ALA A 39 18.57 -4.51 6.97
N LEU A 40 17.44 -4.99 7.53
CA LEU A 40 16.10 -4.43 7.32
C LEU A 40 15.99 -2.99 7.82
N ARG A 41 16.72 -2.65 8.88
CA ARG A 41 16.61 -1.39 9.62
C ARG A 41 15.16 -1.05 9.99
N ALA A 42 14.46 -2.01 10.60
CA ALA A 42 13.04 -1.88 10.94
C ALA A 42 12.72 -0.59 11.71
N ASN A 43 13.60 -0.15 12.63
CA ASN A 43 13.41 1.09 13.37
C ASN A 43 13.36 2.35 12.46
N GLU A 44 14.17 2.41 11.40
CA GLU A 44 14.14 3.52 10.42
C GLU A 44 12.81 3.49 9.65
N LEU A 45 12.37 2.30 9.23
CA LEU A 45 11.12 2.16 8.49
C LEU A 45 9.91 2.55 9.32
N THR A 46 9.81 2.04 10.55
CA THR A 46 8.65 2.25 11.43
C THR A 46 8.59 3.64 12.04
N ARG A 47 9.75 4.27 12.33
CA ARG A 47 9.77 5.58 13.02
C ARG A 47 9.90 6.79 12.10
N ASP A 48 10.29 6.60 10.84
CA ASP A 48 10.54 7.70 9.91
C ASP A 48 9.83 7.49 8.57
N ARG A 49 10.22 6.43 7.81
CA ARG A 49 9.74 6.28 6.42
C ARG A 49 8.24 6.03 6.29
N LEU A 50 7.67 5.15 7.11
CA LEU A 50 6.24 4.83 7.07
C LEU A 50 5.37 5.99 7.59
N PRO A 51 5.69 6.62 8.75
CA PRO A 51 4.99 7.84 9.19
C PRO A 51 5.05 8.95 8.14
N MET A 52 6.22 9.21 7.55
CA MET A 52 6.37 10.20 6.50
C MET A 52 5.47 9.88 5.30
N ALA A 53 5.45 8.63 4.83
CA ALA A 53 4.57 8.24 3.73
C ALA A 53 3.08 8.45 4.06
N HIS A 54 2.68 8.19 5.30
CA HIS A 54 1.31 8.42 5.76
C HIS A 54 0.95 9.92 5.75
N GLU A 55 1.83 10.77 6.28
CA GLU A 55 1.65 12.23 6.30
C GLU A 55 1.59 12.82 4.88
N GLU A 56 2.44 12.34 3.97
CA GLU A 56 2.43 12.78 2.58
C GLU A 56 1.13 12.39 1.88
N LEU A 57 0.65 11.14 2.06
CA LEU A 57 -0.63 10.71 1.49
C LEU A 57 -1.82 11.49 2.09
N GLY A 58 -1.81 11.77 3.39
CA GLY A 58 -2.82 12.62 4.02
C GLY A 58 -2.81 14.04 3.45
N SER A 59 -1.62 14.60 3.21
CA SER A 59 -1.46 15.91 2.59
C SER A 59 -1.96 15.94 1.15
N VAL A 60 -1.75 14.85 0.39
CA VAL A 60 -2.30 14.68 -0.95
C VAL A 60 -3.82 14.75 -0.92
N VAL A 61 -4.48 13.98 -0.04
CA VAL A 61 -5.94 13.99 0.07
C VAL A 61 -6.48 15.37 0.45
N ALA A 62 -5.82 16.06 1.39
CA ALA A 62 -6.24 17.40 1.79
C ALA A 62 -6.07 18.43 0.66
N ALA A 63 -4.93 18.37 -0.06
CA ALA A 63 -4.65 19.27 -1.18
C ALA A 63 -5.62 19.05 -2.35
N THR A 64 -5.90 17.79 -2.70
CA THR A 64 -6.84 17.44 -3.77
C THR A 64 -8.25 17.87 -3.41
N ALA A 65 -8.74 17.57 -2.21
CA ALA A 65 -10.07 18.00 -1.76
C ALA A 65 -10.20 19.53 -1.72
N GLY A 66 -9.21 20.23 -1.19
CA GLY A 66 -9.19 21.69 -1.14
C GLY A 66 -9.24 22.32 -2.53
N ALA A 67 -8.43 21.81 -3.45
CA ALA A 67 -8.40 22.33 -4.81
C ALA A 67 -9.66 21.99 -5.62
N THR A 68 -10.22 20.79 -5.46
CA THR A 68 -11.49 20.43 -6.10
C THR A 68 -12.63 21.33 -5.61
N ASN A 69 -12.70 21.61 -4.31
CA ASN A 69 -13.68 22.57 -3.78
C ASN A 69 -13.48 23.97 -4.35
N ALA A 70 -12.24 24.45 -4.45
CA ALA A 70 -11.94 25.76 -5.06
C ALA A 70 -12.39 25.81 -6.53
N ILE A 71 -12.08 24.78 -7.32
CA ILE A 71 -12.49 24.69 -8.73
C ILE A 71 -14.01 24.70 -8.85
N MET A 72 -14.72 23.92 -8.01
CA MET A 72 -16.17 23.83 -8.03
C MET A 72 -16.82 25.17 -7.66
N ASN A 73 -16.38 25.81 -6.58
CA ASN A 73 -16.88 27.12 -6.17
C ASN A 73 -16.67 28.17 -7.26
N THR A 74 -15.49 28.21 -7.88
CA THR A 74 -15.22 29.16 -8.97
C THR A 74 -16.10 28.89 -10.19
N ALA A 75 -16.36 27.63 -10.53
CA ALA A 75 -17.27 27.27 -11.61
C ALA A 75 -18.73 27.68 -11.30
N GLU A 76 -19.19 27.49 -10.05
CA GLU A 76 -20.51 27.96 -9.60
C GLU A 76 -20.63 29.48 -9.68
N GLU A 77 -19.60 30.22 -9.27
CA GLU A 77 -19.56 31.67 -9.38
C GLU A 77 -19.69 32.14 -10.83
N ILE A 78 -19.01 31.46 -11.77
CA ILE A 78 -19.12 31.74 -13.20
C ILE A 78 -20.55 31.55 -13.71
N LEU A 79 -21.23 30.47 -13.30
CA LEU A 79 -22.62 30.20 -13.71
C LEU A 79 -23.60 31.24 -13.17
N GLY A 80 -23.30 31.84 -12.02
CA GLY A 80 -24.10 32.90 -11.40
C GLY A 80 -23.87 34.31 -11.95
N LEU A 81 -22.92 34.50 -12.89
CA LEU A 81 -22.60 35.82 -13.39
C LEU A 81 -23.74 36.43 -14.24
N PRO A 82 -24.05 37.73 -14.07
CA PRO A 82 -24.99 38.41 -14.95
C PRO A 82 -24.39 38.58 -16.36
N ASP A 83 -25.24 38.43 -17.38
CA ASP A 83 -24.86 38.69 -18.78
C ASP A 83 -24.80 40.21 -19.03
N ASP A 84 -23.69 40.80 -18.60
CA ASP A 84 -23.39 42.21 -18.79
C ASP A 84 -22.11 42.43 -19.61
N ARG A 85 -21.81 43.69 -19.89
CA ARG A 85 -20.63 44.14 -20.65
C ARG A 85 -19.28 43.73 -20.04
N ASN A 86 -19.24 43.31 -18.78
CA ASN A 86 -18.04 42.81 -18.10
C ASN A 86 -17.97 41.28 -18.04
N TYR A 87 -19.04 40.55 -18.41
CA TYR A 87 -19.15 39.09 -18.30
C TYR A 87 -17.88 38.37 -18.78
N ARG A 88 -17.41 38.68 -19.99
CA ARG A 88 -16.20 38.05 -20.57
C ARG A 88 -14.96 38.28 -19.69
N ALA A 89 -14.74 39.50 -19.22
CA ALA A 89 -13.56 39.83 -18.41
C ALA A 89 -13.62 39.13 -17.05
N THR A 90 -14.81 39.03 -16.45
CA THR A 90 -15.02 38.32 -15.18
C THR A 90 -14.82 36.81 -15.35
N VAL A 91 -15.34 36.21 -16.43
CA VAL A 91 -15.10 34.80 -16.76
C VAL A 91 -13.61 34.53 -16.97
N GLU A 92 -12.91 35.37 -17.74
CA GLU A 92 -11.46 35.21 -17.94
C GLU A 92 -10.67 35.25 -16.62
N ALA A 93 -11.03 36.16 -15.72
CA ALA A 93 -10.42 36.21 -14.39
C ALA A 93 -10.69 34.93 -13.57
N ARG A 94 -11.93 34.44 -13.55
CA ARG A 94 -12.29 33.21 -12.83
C ARG A 94 -11.66 31.95 -13.42
N MET A 95 -11.44 31.91 -14.73
CA MET A 95 -10.70 30.80 -15.34
C MET A 95 -9.23 30.77 -14.91
N ASN A 96 -8.61 31.93 -14.67
CA ASN A 96 -7.27 31.96 -14.09
C ASN A 96 -7.24 31.39 -12.68
N ASP A 97 -8.25 31.70 -11.84
CA ASP A 97 -8.39 31.12 -10.50
C ASP A 97 -8.50 29.58 -10.57
N ILE A 98 -9.22 29.03 -11.56
CA ILE A 98 -9.29 27.57 -11.80
C ILE A 98 -7.94 27.00 -12.21
N PHE A 99 -7.21 27.65 -13.12
CA PHE A 99 -5.88 27.21 -13.53
C PHE A 99 -4.89 27.24 -12.37
N GLU A 100 -4.96 28.26 -11.52
CA GLU A 100 -4.15 28.34 -10.31
C GLU A 100 -4.51 27.22 -9.34
N ALA A 101 -5.81 26.96 -9.11
CA ALA A 101 -6.23 25.86 -8.26
C ALA A 101 -5.66 24.52 -8.76
N CYS A 102 -5.74 24.24 -10.06
CA CYS A 102 -5.21 23.03 -10.71
C CYS A 102 -3.71 22.77 -10.49
N THR A 103 -2.93 23.77 -10.06
CA THR A 103 -1.50 23.57 -9.70
C THR A 103 -1.30 22.58 -8.54
N PHE A 104 -2.37 22.25 -7.79
CA PHE A 104 -2.36 21.17 -6.78
C PHE A 104 -1.81 19.85 -7.32
N GLN A 105 -1.97 19.59 -8.63
CA GLN A 105 -1.54 18.37 -9.29
C GLN A 105 -0.02 18.17 -9.22
N ASP A 106 0.77 19.24 -9.35
CA ASP A 106 2.23 19.17 -9.31
C ASP A 106 2.71 18.78 -7.90
N ILE A 107 2.24 19.49 -6.88
CA ILE A 107 2.56 19.17 -5.48
C ILE A 107 2.09 17.77 -5.11
N THR A 108 0.91 17.36 -5.58
CA THR A 108 0.40 16.01 -5.36
C THR A 108 1.30 14.96 -6.01
N GLY A 109 1.73 15.17 -7.26
CA GLY A 109 2.65 14.30 -7.96
C GLY A 109 4.00 14.15 -7.25
N GLN A 110 4.57 15.25 -6.77
CA GLN A 110 5.82 15.24 -6.01
C GLN A 110 5.70 14.45 -4.69
N ARG A 111 4.60 14.64 -3.95
CA ARG A 111 4.35 13.92 -2.70
C ARG A 111 4.14 12.43 -2.93
N ILE A 112 3.37 12.05 -3.95
CA ILE A 112 3.18 10.65 -4.34
C ILE A 112 4.53 10.02 -4.72
N ALA A 113 5.38 10.73 -5.49
CA ALA A 113 6.70 10.23 -5.86
C ALA A 113 7.57 9.93 -4.63
N LYS A 114 7.52 10.81 -3.61
CA LYS A 114 8.23 10.61 -2.33
C LYS A 114 7.75 9.37 -1.58
N VAL A 115 6.43 9.13 -1.56
CA VAL A 115 5.82 7.92 -0.98
C VAL A 115 6.27 6.68 -1.73
N VAL A 116 6.19 6.69 -3.06
CA VAL A 116 6.61 5.56 -3.92
C VAL A 116 8.07 5.21 -3.69
N GLU A 117 8.94 6.21 -3.56
CA GLU A 117 10.37 5.97 -3.27
C GLU A 117 10.59 5.32 -1.90
N ALA A 118 9.86 5.78 -0.87
CA ALA A 118 9.92 5.16 0.45
C ALA A 118 9.47 3.68 0.41
N LEU A 119 8.40 3.37 -0.32
CA LEU A 119 7.89 2.01 -0.49
C LEU A 119 8.88 1.13 -1.28
N ARG A 120 9.50 1.66 -2.34
CA ARG A 120 10.55 0.94 -3.10
C ARG A 120 11.74 0.56 -2.24
N HIS A 121 12.20 1.47 -1.37
CA HIS A 121 13.27 1.16 -0.44
C HIS A 121 12.89 0.07 0.55
N LEU A 122 11.64 0.08 1.05
CA LEU A 122 11.11 -0.96 1.91
C LEU A 122 11.07 -2.31 1.18
N GLU A 123 10.50 -2.34 -0.01
CA GLU A 123 10.39 -3.53 -0.86
C GLU A 123 11.77 -4.16 -1.14
N SER A 124 12.76 -3.34 -1.51
CA SER A 124 14.12 -3.81 -1.74
C SER A 124 14.75 -4.48 -0.51
N ARG A 125 14.57 -3.88 0.68
CA ARG A 125 15.08 -4.44 1.94
C ARG A 125 14.36 -5.74 2.32
N LEU A 126 13.03 -5.77 2.16
CA LEU A 126 12.21 -6.94 2.45
C LEU A 126 12.50 -8.10 1.51
N SER A 127 12.64 -7.84 0.21
CA SER A 127 13.00 -8.83 -0.81
C SER A 127 14.37 -9.46 -0.54
N ARG A 128 15.36 -8.65 -0.15
CA ARG A 128 16.68 -9.15 0.27
C ARG A 128 16.57 -10.06 1.49
N PHE A 129 15.83 -9.64 2.51
CA PHE A 129 15.61 -10.43 3.72
C PHE A 129 14.92 -11.77 3.41
N ALA A 130 13.81 -11.75 2.67
CA ALA A 130 13.07 -12.95 2.28
C ALA A 130 13.97 -13.96 1.53
N SER A 131 14.79 -13.45 0.60
CA SER A 131 15.76 -14.25 -0.14
C SER A 131 16.82 -14.88 0.78
N ALA A 132 17.33 -14.12 1.76
CA ALA A 132 18.38 -14.57 2.67
C ALA A 132 17.88 -15.63 3.68
N VAL A 133 16.65 -15.47 4.18
CA VAL A 133 16.04 -16.43 5.11
C VAL A 133 15.59 -17.71 4.39
N LYS A 134 15.64 -17.76 3.04
CA LYS A 134 15.02 -18.81 2.21
C LYS A 134 13.56 -19.03 2.63
N ALA A 135 12.88 -17.94 2.98
CA ALA A 135 11.47 -17.98 3.31
C ALA A 135 10.73 -18.48 2.07
N LYS A 136 10.40 -19.78 2.05
CA LYS A 136 9.25 -20.26 1.30
C LYS A 136 8.06 -19.79 2.12
N ASP A 137 7.08 -19.16 1.48
CA ASP A 137 5.79 -18.91 2.09
C ASP A 137 5.18 -20.26 2.50
N GLU A 138 5.50 -20.73 3.71
CA GLU A 138 4.84 -21.86 4.34
C GLU A 138 3.51 -21.41 4.96
N GLY A 139 3.37 -20.11 5.24
CA GLY A 139 2.09 -19.47 5.53
C GLY A 139 1.55 -18.82 4.26
N GLY A 140 0.40 -19.30 3.77
CA GLY A 140 -0.35 -18.62 2.71
C GLY A 140 -0.79 -17.20 3.13
N ILE A 141 -1.65 -16.59 2.31
CA ILE A 141 -2.20 -15.26 2.60
C ILE A 141 -2.90 -15.29 3.97
N ASP A 142 -2.62 -14.28 4.80
CA ASP A 142 -3.24 -14.09 6.11
C ASP A 142 -4.79 -14.16 6.00
N PRO A 143 -5.46 -15.08 6.72
CA PRO A 143 -6.93 -15.18 6.70
C PRO A 143 -7.64 -13.87 7.03
N GLU A 144 -7.08 -13.03 7.90
CA GLU A 144 -7.67 -11.72 8.24
C GLU A 144 -7.58 -10.74 7.05
N GLU A 145 -6.50 -10.79 6.27
CA GLU A 145 -6.34 -10.03 5.03
C GLU A 145 -7.38 -10.46 3.99
N VAL A 146 -7.64 -11.77 3.86
CA VAL A 146 -8.67 -12.31 2.96
C VAL A 146 -10.04 -11.81 3.37
N GLU A 147 -10.39 -11.88 4.66
CA GLU A 147 -11.67 -11.39 5.17
C GLU A 147 -11.83 -9.88 4.96
N ARG A 148 -10.78 -9.10 5.19
CA ARG A 148 -10.80 -7.65 4.95
C ARG A 148 -11.03 -7.32 3.47
N ARG A 149 -10.41 -8.06 2.55
CA ARG A 149 -10.63 -7.88 1.10
C ARG A 149 -12.07 -8.17 0.71
N VAL A 150 -12.61 -9.30 1.15
CA VAL A 150 -14.02 -9.67 0.91
C VAL A 150 -14.96 -8.58 1.44
N ARG A 151 -14.69 -8.07 2.64
CA ARG A 151 -15.48 -6.97 3.23
C ARG A 151 -15.40 -5.68 2.42
N ASN A 152 -14.21 -5.30 1.95
CA ASN A 152 -14.03 -4.10 1.12
C ASN A 152 -14.70 -4.24 -0.26
N GLU A 153 -14.65 -5.43 -0.86
CA GLU A 153 -15.37 -5.74 -2.11
C GLU A 153 -16.89 -5.68 -1.93
N LEU A 154 -17.41 -6.07 -0.76
CA LEU A 154 -18.83 -5.96 -0.42
C LEU A 154 -19.25 -4.51 -0.08
N LEU A 155 -18.32 -3.68 0.40
CA LEU A 155 -18.55 -2.30 0.84
C LEU A 155 -18.29 -1.25 -0.25
N ILE A 156 -18.37 -1.61 -1.54
CA ILE A 156 -18.27 -0.63 -2.63
C ILE A 156 -19.37 0.43 -2.45
N LEU A 157 -18.98 1.59 -1.93
CA LEU A 157 -19.75 2.83 -1.99
C LEU A 157 -19.81 3.22 -3.47
N ASN A 158 -20.95 2.98 -4.10
CA ASN A 158 -21.20 3.42 -5.46
C ASN A 158 -21.22 4.95 -5.50
N GLY A 159 -20.09 5.56 -5.83
CA GLY A 159 -20.06 6.90 -6.40
C GLY A 159 -20.60 6.88 -7.84
N PRO A 160 -20.83 8.04 -8.48
CA PRO A 160 -21.29 8.10 -9.87
C PRO A 160 -20.37 7.24 -10.74
N GLN A 161 -20.93 6.18 -11.32
CA GLN A 161 -20.15 5.19 -12.05
C GLN A 161 -19.69 5.82 -13.37
N LEU A 162 -18.37 5.93 -13.58
CA LEU A 162 -17.82 6.53 -14.80
C LEU A 162 -18.22 5.74 -16.06
N HIS A 163 -18.43 4.41 -15.95
CA HIS A 163 -18.73 3.49 -17.06
C HIS A 163 -19.60 2.26 -16.67
N GLY A 164 -20.35 2.31 -15.57
CA GLY A 164 -21.29 1.23 -15.22
C GLY A 164 -22.68 1.48 -15.81
N PRO A 165 -23.68 0.60 -15.59
CA PRO A 165 -25.05 0.88 -16.00
C PRO A 165 -25.52 2.12 -15.22
N ALA A 166 -25.44 3.28 -15.87
CA ALA A 166 -26.03 4.49 -15.33
C ALA A 166 -27.52 4.19 -15.13
N VAL A 167 -28.00 4.34 -13.90
CA VAL A 167 -29.45 4.32 -13.61
C VAL A 167 -30.06 5.37 -14.53
N ALA A 168 -30.98 4.95 -15.37
CA ALA A 168 -31.56 5.83 -16.37
C ALA A 168 -32.40 6.91 -15.66
N GLN A 169 -32.33 8.16 -16.15
CA GLN A 169 -32.92 9.31 -15.45
C GLN A 169 -34.43 9.17 -15.23
N ASP A 170 -35.11 8.45 -16.12
CA ASP A 170 -36.52 8.05 -16.02
C ASP A 170 -36.80 7.14 -14.81
N GLU A 171 -35.87 6.28 -14.40
CA GLU A 171 -35.99 5.48 -13.18
C GLU A 171 -35.85 6.33 -11.90
N ILE A 172 -35.04 7.39 -11.96
CA ILE A 172 -34.88 8.35 -10.86
C ILE A 172 -36.14 9.19 -10.68
N ASP A 173 -36.68 9.70 -11.79
CA ASP A 173 -37.88 10.55 -11.77
C ASP A 173 -39.12 9.78 -11.29
N ALA A 174 -39.20 8.47 -11.54
CA ALA A 174 -40.25 7.60 -11.04
C ALA A 174 -40.24 7.39 -9.52
N LEU A 175 -39.11 7.63 -8.85
CA LEU A 175 -38.98 7.47 -7.39
C LEU A 175 -39.56 8.65 -6.60
N PHE A 176 -39.70 9.80 -7.25
CA PHE A 176 -40.14 11.07 -6.64
C PHE A 176 -41.50 11.56 -7.17
N ALA A 177 -42.24 10.70 -7.88
CA ALA A 177 -43.61 10.92 -8.36
C ALA A 177 -44.62 10.10 -7.54
#